data_AF-A0A947ANU1-F1
#
_entry.id   AF-A0A947ANU1-F1
#
_cell.length_a   1.000
_cell.length_b   1.000
_cell.length_c   1.000
_cell.angle_alpha   90.00
_cell.angle_beta   90.00
_cell.angle_gamma   90.00
#
_symmetry.space_group_name_H-M   'P 1'
#
loop_
_entity.id
_entity.type
_entity.pdbx_description
1 polymer ?
#
loop_
_entity_poly.entity_id
_entity_poly.type
_entity_poly.pdbx_seq_one_letter_code
_entity_poly.pdbx_strand_id
1 'polypeptide(L)'
;MPLSSSFLFKELSESQLQQVTAVAKEVQIPKDRWLFQEGKTADRVYVLIKGAVELLTQVNGEYELPIKIIRSKGGCFGTAALIPPYEYSLSSRCVEDAALLEIRQDDLEKLNIADPALGCAVMKNLAQHFLDRLKETRRELKIHFKSLFGSMHT
;
A
#
# COMPACT_ATOMS: atom_id res chain seq x y z
N MET A 1 -14.94 7.45 7.12
CA MET A 1 -15.01 6.45 6.03
C MET A 1 -13.64 5.75 5.94
N PRO A 2 -13.52 4.49 5.46
CA PRO A 2 -12.21 3.82 5.36
C PRO A 2 -11.15 4.61 4.58
N LEU A 3 -11.58 5.34 3.53
CA LEU A 3 -10.71 6.20 2.72
C LEU A 3 -10.12 7.36 3.52
N SER A 4 -10.89 8.07 4.35
CA SER A 4 -10.40 9.22 5.12
C SER A 4 -9.35 8.84 6.18
N SER A 5 -9.30 7.57 6.59
CA SER A 5 -8.27 7.01 7.48
C SER A 5 -7.03 6.49 6.74
N SER A 6 -7.06 6.42 5.40
CA SER A 6 -5.91 6.00 4.60
C SER A 6 -4.90 7.13 4.50
N PHE A 7 -3.60 6.80 4.61
CA PHE A 7 -2.55 7.79 4.43
C PHE A 7 -2.62 8.46 3.06
N LEU A 8 -3.07 7.74 2.03
CA LEU A 8 -3.07 8.19 0.65
C LEU A 8 -4.12 9.29 0.40
N PHE A 9 -5.27 9.18 1.07
CA PHE A 9 -6.43 10.08 0.88
C PHE A 9 -6.61 11.04 2.07
N LYS A 10 -5.59 11.17 2.90
CA LYS A 10 -5.60 12.12 4.02
C LYS A 10 -5.70 13.55 3.49
N GLU A 11 -6.36 14.43 4.22
CA GLU A 11 -6.48 15.87 3.88
C GLU A 11 -7.27 16.19 2.61
N LEU A 12 -7.86 15.18 1.95
CA LEU A 12 -8.86 15.43 0.91
C LEU A 12 -10.14 16.02 1.51
N SER A 13 -10.75 16.94 0.78
CA SER A 13 -12.06 17.48 1.15
C SER A 13 -13.14 16.39 1.09
N GLU A 14 -14.29 16.62 1.72
CA GLU A 14 -15.40 15.68 1.68
C GLU A 14 -15.87 15.40 0.24
N SER A 15 -15.93 16.44 -0.61
CA SER A 15 -16.28 16.29 -2.02
C SER A 15 -15.27 15.42 -2.78
N GLN A 16 -13.97 15.60 -2.53
CA GLN A 16 -12.93 14.76 -3.15
C GLN A 16 -12.98 13.31 -2.64
N LEU A 17 -13.24 13.10 -1.35
CA LEU A 17 -13.45 11.76 -0.81
C LEU A 17 -14.67 11.08 -1.45
N GLN A 18 -15.74 11.82 -1.72
CA GLN A 18 -16.91 11.30 -2.44
C GLN A 18 -16.56 10.91 -3.89
N GLN A 19 -15.75 11.70 -4.59
CA GLN A 19 -15.27 11.36 -5.93
C GLN A 19 -14.47 10.06 -5.94
N VAL A 20 -13.52 9.89 -5.00
CA VAL A 20 -12.75 8.64 -4.87
C VAL A 20 -13.65 7.47 -4.48
N THR A 21 -14.62 7.69 -3.59
CA THR A 21 -15.58 6.66 -3.17
C THR A 21 -16.44 6.18 -4.35
N ALA A 22 -16.82 7.08 -5.25
CA ALA A 22 -17.67 6.74 -6.40
C ALA A 22 -17.00 5.80 -7.41
N VAL A 23 -15.66 5.79 -7.47
CA VAL A 23 -14.88 4.87 -8.33
C VAL A 23 -14.31 3.68 -7.57
N ALA A 24 -14.43 3.66 -6.24
CA ALA A 24 -13.99 2.55 -5.41
C ALA A 24 -15.03 1.43 -5.42
N LYS A 25 -14.56 0.18 -5.50
CA LYS A 25 -15.41 -1.00 -5.40
C LYS A 25 -15.10 -1.76 -4.12
N GLU A 26 -16.13 -2.09 -3.36
CA GLU A 26 -15.98 -2.99 -2.22
C GLU A 26 -15.88 -4.45 -2.69
N VAL A 27 -14.87 -5.16 -2.19
CA VAL A 27 -14.64 -6.57 -2.49
C VAL A 27 -14.40 -7.36 -1.21
N GLN A 28 -14.89 -8.59 -1.18
CA GLN A 28 -14.61 -9.56 -0.13
C GLN A 28 -13.69 -10.63 -0.69
N ILE A 29 -12.60 -10.89 0.02
CA ILE A 29 -11.57 -11.84 -0.39
C ILE A 29 -11.36 -12.82 0.77
N PRO A 30 -11.59 -14.13 0.56
CA PRO A 30 -11.34 -15.15 1.57
C PRO A 30 -9.87 -15.22 1.99
N LYS A 31 -9.63 -15.74 3.19
CA LYS A 31 -8.30 -16.12 3.65
C LYS A 31 -7.55 -16.98 2.62
N ASP A 32 -6.23 -16.83 2.59
CA ASP A 32 -5.25 -17.53 1.74
C ASP A 32 -5.37 -17.21 0.23
N ARG A 33 -6.23 -16.25 -0.15
CA ARG A 33 -6.33 -15.78 -1.54
C ARG A 33 -5.34 -14.66 -1.84
N TRP A 34 -4.66 -14.78 -2.98
CA TRP A 34 -3.80 -13.75 -3.54
C TRP A 34 -4.62 -12.58 -4.07
N LEU A 35 -4.18 -11.37 -3.78
CA LEU A 35 -4.68 -10.15 -4.42
C LEU A 35 -3.85 -9.83 -5.66
N PHE A 36 -2.53 -9.88 -5.53
CA PHE A 36 -1.57 -9.67 -6.61
C PHE A 36 -0.22 -10.29 -6.25
N GLN A 37 0.64 -10.40 -7.26
CA GLN A 37 1.97 -10.96 -7.14
C GLN A 37 3.02 -9.93 -7.56
N GLU A 38 4.18 -10.02 -6.93
CA GLU A 38 5.38 -9.27 -7.27
C GLU A 38 5.75 -9.45 -8.76
N GLY A 39 6.21 -8.38 -9.40
CA GLY A 39 6.57 -8.37 -10.81
C GLY A 39 5.38 -8.38 -11.78
N LYS A 40 4.13 -8.41 -11.29
CA LYS A 40 2.93 -8.28 -12.13
C LYS A 40 2.55 -6.81 -12.27
N THR A 41 1.81 -6.51 -13.34
CA THR A 41 1.23 -5.19 -13.58
C THR A 41 0.40 -4.75 -12.38
N ALA A 42 0.72 -3.55 -11.87
CA ALA A 42 -0.01 -2.89 -10.81
C ALA A 42 -1.13 -2.02 -11.39
N ASP A 43 -2.35 -2.54 -11.36
CA ASP A 43 -3.53 -1.87 -11.92
C ASP A 43 -4.50 -1.35 -10.84
N ARG A 44 -4.23 -1.64 -9.56
CA ARG A 44 -5.14 -1.37 -8.44
C ARG A 44 -4.42 -0.90 -7.17
N VAL A 45 -5.06 0.06 -6.51
CA VAL A 45 -4.81 0.46 -5.12
C VAL A 45 -5.88 -0.14 -4.23
N TYR A 46 -5.49 -0.56 -3.02
CA TYR A 46 -6.39 -1.20 -2.07
C TYR A 46 -6.41 -0.47 -0.73
N VAL A 47 -7.57 -0.41 -0.09
CA VAL A 47 -7.76 0.11 1.26
C VAL A 47 -8.52 -0.90 2.11
N LEU A 48 -7.91 -1.32 3.22
CA LEU A 48 -8.47 -2.31 4.13
C LEU A 48 -9.66 -1.75 4.92
N ILE A 49 -10.82 -2.41 4.84
CA ILE A 49 -12.00 -2.10 5.65
C ILE A 49 -11.99 -2.96 6.92
N LYS A 50 -11.76 -4.26 6.76
CA LYS A 50 -11.73 -5.28 7.82
C LYS A 50 -10.90 -6.49 7.38
N GLY A 51 -10.33 -7.22 8.33
CA GLY A 51 -9.53 -8.43 8.10
C GLY A 51 -8.04 -8.13 8.16
N ALA A 52 -7.25 -8.95 7.48
CA ALA A 52 -5.80 -8.81 7.47
C ALA A 52 -5.22 -9.27 6.13
N VAL A 53 -4.28 -8.49 5.61
CA VAL A 53 -3.49 -8.83 4.41
C VAL A 53 -2.02 -8.77 4.75
N GLU A 54 -1.25 -9.68 4.17
CA GLU A 54 0.20 -9.62 4.21
C GLU A 54 0.76 -9.05 2.91
N LEU A 55 1.90 -8.37 3.05
CA LEU A 55 2.80 -7.98 1.97
C LEU A 55 4.08 -8.79 2.16
N LEU A 56 4.51 -9.47 1.11
CA LEU A 56 5.67 -10.35 1.12
C LEU A 56 6.43 -10.28 -0.20
N THR A 57 7.69 -10.72 -0.18
CA THR A 57 8.54 -10.87 -1.37
C THR A 57 9.11 -12.27 -1.43
N GLN A 58 9.68 -12.67 -2.57
CA GLN A 58 10.41 -13.93 -2.71
C GLN A 58 11.92 -13.71 -2.63
N VAL A 59 12.59 -14.49 -1.79
CA VAL A 59 14.05 -14.56 -1.71
C VAL A 59 14.53 -15.78 -2.49
N ASN A 60 15.35 -15.55 -3.50
CA ASN A 60 15.89 -16.57 -4.41
C ASN A 60 14.83 -17.45 -5.10
N GLY A 61 13.58 -16.98 -5.20
CA GLY A 61 12.46 -17.73 -5.77
C GLY A 61 11.97 -18.92 -4.94
N GLU A 62 12.57 -19.16 -3.76
CA GLU A 62 12.26 -20.32 -2.92
C GLU A 62 11.57 -19.93 -1.61
N TYR A 63 11.95 -18.80 -1.02
CA TYR A 63 11.50 -18.42 0.32
C TYR A 63 10.58 -17.21 0.27
N GLU A 64 9.35 -17.36 0.77
CA GLU A 64 8.48 -16.22 1.07
C GLU A 64 9.04 -15.46 2.27
N LEU A 65 9.36 -14.18 2.09
CA LEU A 65 9.77 -13.28 3.16
C LEU A 65 8.63 -12.28 3.45
N PRO A 66 7.91 -12.44 4.58
CA PRO A 66 6.90 -11.47 5.00
C PRO A 66 7.55 -10.13 5.32
N ILE A 67 7.08 -9.06 4.68
CA ILE A 67 7.56 -7.68 4.90
C ILE A 67 6.67 -6.95 5.90
N LYS A 68 5.35 -7.12 5.78
CA LYS A 68 4.38 -6.40 6.63
C LYS A 68 3.03 -7.11 6.65
N ILE A 69 2.34 -7.08 7.79
CA ILE A 69 0.92 -7.41 7.86
C ILE A 69 0.12 -6.14 8.14
N ILE A 70 -0.90 -5.89 7.32
CA ILE A 70 -1.82 -4.76 7.44
C ILE A 70 -3.11 -5.26 8.07
N ARG A 71 -3.42 -4.75 9.26
CA ARG A 71 -4.67 -5.04 10.01
C ARG A 71 -5.50 -3.80 10.32
N SER A 72 -4.88 -2.62 10.28
CA SER A 72 -5.55 -1.37 10.61
C SER A 72 -6.55 -1.01 9.51
N LYS A 73 -7.79 -0.70 9.90
CA LYS A 73 -8.78 -0.08 9.01
C LYS A 73 -8.20 1.20 8.39
N GLY A 74 -8.38 1.37 7.08
CA GLY A 74 -7.72 2.42 6.30
C GLY A 74 -6.32 2.06 5.83
N GLY A 75 -5.79 0.90 6.19
CA GLY A 75 -4.49 0.43 5.73
C GLY A 75 -4.46 0.33 4.20
N CYS A 76 -3.58 1.12 3.56
CA CYS A 76 -3.51 1.27 2.12
C CYS A 76 -2.27 0.58 1.55
N PHE A 77 -2.43 -0.09 0.41
CA PHE A 77 -1.38 -0.84 -0.27
C PHE A 77 -1.65 -0.95 -1.77
N GLY A 78 -0.74 -1.55 -2.53
CA GLY A 78 -0.81 -1.58 -3.99
C GLY A 78 -0.48 -0.23 -4.65
N THR A 79 0.19 0.67 -3.94
CA THR A 79 0.50 2.04 -4.43
C THR A 79 1.47 2.07 -5.60
N ALA A 80 2.09 0.95 -5.94
CA ALA A 80 2.84 0.79 -7.19
C ALA A 80 1.97 1.07 -8.43
N ALA A 81 0.64 0.93 -8.32
CA ALA A 81 -0.28 1.30 -9.38
C ALA A 81 -0.29 2.82 -9.66
N LEU A 82 0.28 3.67 -8.80
CA LEU A 82 0.26 5.12 -8.99
C LEU A 82 1.51 5.67 -9.68
N ILE A 83 2.56 4.84 -9.86
CA ILE A 83 3.88 5.30 -10.34
C ILE A 83 4.43 4.32 -11.38
N PRO A 84 4.92 4.80 -12.54
CA PRO A 84 5.64 3.97 -13.50
C PRO A 84 6.80 3.19 -12.83
N PRO A 85 7.06 1.93 -13.24
CA PRO A 85 6.53 1.24 -14.43
C PRO A 85 5.18 0.54 -14.21
N TYR A 86 4.44 0.86 -13.14
CA TYR A 86 3.18 0.19 -12.78
C TYR A 86 3.37 -1.32 -12.59
N GLU A 87 4.32 -1.68 -11.73
CA GLU A 87 4.66 -3.06 -11.41
C GLU A 87 4.65 -3.25 -9.89
N TYR A 88 3.96 -4.28 -9.40
CA TYR A 88 3.91 -4.57 -7.97
C TYR A 88 5.29 -4.97 -7.46
N SER A 89 5.81 -4.20 -6.50
CA SER A 89 7.12 -4.46 -5.87
C SER A 89 7.08 -5.51 -4.76
N LEU A 90 5.89 -5.98 -4.39
CA LEU A 90 5.64 -7.02 -3.40
C LEU A 90 4.43 -7.84 -3.86
N SER A 91 4.28 -9.04 -3.35
CA SER A 91 3.05 -9.82 -3.44
C SER A 91 2.12 -9.51 -2.27
N SER A 92 0.82 -9.76 -2.44
CA SER A 92 -0.15 -9.64 -1.34
C SER A 92 -1.16 -10.77 -1.32
N ARG A 93 -1.42 -11.29 -0.13
CA ARG A 93 -2.38 -12.37 0.17
C ARG A 93 -3.18 -12.02 1.41
N CYS A 94 -4.44 -12.46 1.45
CA CYS A 94 -5.26 -12.39 2.65
C CYS A 94 -4.79 -13.42 3.69
N VAL A 95 -4.50 -12.99 4.91
CA VAL A 95 -4.18 -13.91 6.04
C VAL A 95 -5.39 -14.18 6.93
N GLU A 96 -6.45 -13.39 6.73
CA GLU A 96 -7.80 -13.54 7.28
C GLU A 96 -8.79 -13.15 6.18
N ASP A 97 -10.07 -13.51 6.31
CA ASP A 97 -11.11 -13.00 5.42
C ASP A 97 -11.11 -11.46 5.46
N ALA A 98 -10.98 -10.84 4.29
CA ALA A 98 -10.79 -9.40 4.17
C ALA A 98 -11.93 -8.74 3.39
N ALA A 99 -12.38 -7.59 3.87
CA ALA A 99 -13.18 -6.64 3.11
C ALA A 99 -12.30 -5.44 2.75
N LEU A 100 -12.28 -5.07 1.48
CA LEU A 100 -11.39 -4.07 0.91
C LEU A 100 -12.17 -3.12 0.01
N LEU A 101 -11.69 -1.89 -0.09
CA LEU A 101 -11.95 -1.06 -1.26
C LEU A 101 -10.82 -1.31 -2.27
N GLU A 102 -11.17 -1.64 -3.51
CA GLU A 102 -10.25 -1.62 -4.64
C GLU A 102 -10.56 -0.41 -5.53
N ILE A 103 -9.50 0.23 -6.04
CA ILE A 103 -9.62 1.38 -6.93
C ILE A 103 -8.68 1.15 -8.10
N ARG A 104 -9.22 1.19 -9.33
CA ARG A 104 -8.41 1.02 -10.55
C ARG A 104 -7.50 2.22 -10.77
N GLN A 105 -6.30 1.96 -11.27
CA GLN A 105 -5.32 2.96 -11.66
C GLN A 105 -5.92 3.96 -12.66
N ASP A 106 -6.54 3.47 -13.74
CA ASP A 106 -7.15 4.32 -14.77
C ASP A 106 -8.20 5.29 -14.20
N ASP A 107 -8.95 4.87 -13.17
CA ASP A 107 -10.00 5.70 -12.59
C ASP A 107 -9.44 6.76 -11.65
N LEU A 108 -8.39 6.43 -10.88
CA LEU A 108 -7.62 7.45 -10.13
C LEU A 108 -6.95 8.45 -11.06
N GLU A 109 -6.42 7.99 -12.19
CA GLU A 109 -5.80 8.88 -13.18
C GLU A 109 -6.81 9.85 -13.78
N LYS A 110 -8.01 9.37 -14.16
CA LYS A 110 -9.10 10.25 -14.62
C LYS A 110 -9.50 11.27 -13.55
N LEU A 111 -9.58 10.86 -12.29
CA LEU A 111 -9.88 11.79 -11.18
C LEU A 111 -8.78 12.84 -11.01
N ASN A 112 -7.51 12.45 -11.10
CA ASN A 112 -6.38 13.36 -11.00
C ASN A 112 -6.35 14.38 -12.15
N ILE A 113 -6.74 13.96 -13.36
CA ILE A 113 -6.85 14.85 -14.53
C ILE A 113 -8.03 15.82 -14.35
N ALA A 114 -9.17 15.33 -13.87
CA ALA A 114 -10.38 16.14 -13.67
C ALA A 114 -10.28 17.11 -12.49
N ASP A 115 -9.60 16.72 -11.41
CA ASP A 115 -9.29 17.55 -10.24
C ASP A 115 -7.77 17.47 -9.93
N PRO A 116 -6.97 18.39 -10.51
CA PRO A 116 -5.54 18.44 -10.25
C PRO A 116 -5.17 18.69 -8.78
N ALA A 117 -6.05 19.33 -7.99
CA ALA A 117 -5.81 19.54 -6.57
C ALA A 117 -5.92 18.23 -5.79
N LEU A 118 -6.89 17.38 -6.13
CA LEU A 118 -7.00 16.00 -5.63
C LEU A 118 -5.74 15.22 -5.98
N GLY A 119 -5.33 15.23 -7.26
CA GLY A 119 -4.15 14.51 -7.71
C GLY A 119 -2.86 14.97 -7.00
N CYS A 120 -2.67 16.28 -6.85
CA CYS A 120 -1.54 16.84 -6.11
C CYS A 120 -1.53 16.39 -4.64
N ALA A 121 -2.68 16.41 -3.98
CA ALA A 121 -2.80 15.95 -2.59
C ALA A 121 -2.48 14.45 -2.45
N VAL A 122 -3.02 13.59 -3.32
CA VAL A 122 -2.74 12.15 -3.34
C VAL A 122 -1.25 11.88 -3.54
N MET A 123 -0.61 12.54 -4.51
CA MET A 123 0.81 12.35 -4.78
C MET A 123 1.72 12.91 -3.68
N LYS A 124 1.35 14.04 -3.07
CA LYS A 124 2.04 14.60 -1.90
C LYS A 124 1.98 13.62 -0.71
N ASN A 125 0.81 13.05 -0.45
CA ASN A 125 0.61 12.07 0.61
C ASN A 125 1.44 10.80 0.36
N LEU A 126 1.48 10.32 -0.88
CA LEU A 126 2.30 9.17 -1.27
C LEU A 126 3.80 9.45 -1.07
N ALA A 127 4.27 10.60 -1.53
CA ALA A 127 5.67 11.01 -1.38
C ALA A 127 6.08 11.13 0.10
N GLN A 128 5.22 11.73 0.94
CA GLN A 128 5.44 11.83 2.37
C GLN A 128 5.52 10.45 3.02
N HIS A 129 4.60 9.54 2.68
CA HIS A 129 4.60 8.17 3.18
C HIS A 129 5.92 7.43 2.84
N PHE A 130 6.39 7.54 1.60
CA PHE A 130 7.65 6.91 1.21
C PHE A 130 8.87 7.56 1.86
N LEU A 131 8.88 8.88 2.04
CA LEU A 131 9.95 9.55 2.77
C LEU A 131 10.03 9.05 4.22
N ASP A 132 8.89 8.85 4.88
CA ASP A 132 8.84 8.35 6.25
C ASP A 132 9.28 6.88 6.33
N ARG A 133 8.82 6.03 5.39
CA ARG A 133 9.29 4.63 5.28
C ARG A 133 10.79 4.53 4.99
N LEU A 134 11.34 5.42 4.17
CA LEU A 134 12.78 5.48 3.90
C LEU A 134 13.57 5.84 5.16
N LYS A 135 13.09 6.81 5.96
CA LYS A 135 13.71 7.17 7.24
C LYS A 135 13.66 6.00 8.24
N GLU A 136 12.54 5.31 8.31
CA GLU A 136 12.35 4.14 9.17
C GLU A 136 13.29 3.00 8.77
N THR A 137 13.35 2.65 7.49
CA THR A 137 14.25 1.62 6.95
C THR A 137 15.71 1.96 7.26
N ARG A 138 16.12 3.23 7.08
CA ARG A 138 17.48 3.69 7.43
C ARG A 138 17.77 3.56 8.94
N ARG A 139 16.77 3.73 9.79
CA ARG A 139 16.91 3.54 11.24
C ARG A 139 17.07 2.06 11.58
N GLU A 140 16.26 1.19 10.99
CA GLU A 140 16.34 -0.27 11.17
C GLU A 140 17.70 -0.82 10.73
N LEU A 141 18.21 -0.37 9.57
CA LEU A 141 19.54 -0.74 9.07
C LEU A 141 20.64 -0.34 10.07
N LYS A 142 20.61 0.88 10.61
CA LYS A 142 21.58 1.33 11.62
C LYS A 142 21.55 0.46 12.88
N ILE A 143 20.38 0.01 13.30
CA ILE A 143 20.23 -0.88 14.47
C ILE A 143 20.82 -2.26 14.17
N HIS A 144 20.50 -2.84 13.02
CA HIS A 144 21.04 -4.14 12.60
C HIS A 144 22.58 -4.12 12.51
N PHE A 145 23.15 -3.10 11.86
CA PHE A 145 24.61 -2.95 11.78
C PHE A 145 25.27 -2.79 13.15
N LYS A 146 24.66 -2.02 14.08
CA LYS A 146 25.16 -1.92 15.45
C LYS A 146 25.16 -3.27 16.17
N SER A 147 24.12 -4.08 15.98
CA SER A 147 24.03 -5.43 16.56
C SER A 147 25.12 -6.36 16.01
N LEU A 148 25.36 -6.32 14.70
CA LEU A 148 26.37 -7.17 14.03
C LEU A 148 27.81 -6.78 14.42
N PHE A 149 28.15 -5.50 14.44
CA PHE A 149 29.50 -5.06 14.79
C PHE A 149 29.76 -4.97 16.30
N GLY A 150 28.71 -4.74 17.10
CA GLY A 150 28.79 -4.73 18.56
C GLY A 150 29.00 -6.12 19.15
N SER A 151 28.59 -7.19 18.47
CA SER A 151 28.82 -8.58 18.88
C SER A 151 30.18 -9.15 18.42
N MET A 152 30.94 -8.43 17.58
CA MET A 152 32.28 -8.82 17.14
C MET A 152 33.41 -8.34 18.06
N HIS A 153 33.12 -7.59 19.14
CA HIS A 153 34.10 -7.02 20.07
C HIS A 153 34.01 -7.59 21.50
N THR A 154 33.48 -8.80 21.65
CA THR A 154 33.50 -9.62 22.88
C THR A 154 33.94 -11.02 22.52
#